data_AF-A0A7R9GZH5-F1
#
_entry.id   AF-A0A7R9GZH5-F1
#
_cell.length_a   1.000
_cell.length_b   1.000
_cell.length_c   1.000
_cell.angle_alpha   90.00
_cell.angle_beta   90.00
_cell.angle_gamma   90.00
#
_symmetry.space_group_name_H-M   'P 1'
#
loop_
_entity.id
_entity.type
_entity.pdbx_description
1 polymer ?
#
loop_
_entity_poly.entity_id
_entity_poly.type
_entity_poly.pdbx_seq_one_letter_code
_entity_poly.pdbx_strand_id
1 'polypeptide(L)'
;MVIKVYISGISGNKEVKKHQQRVMMILDSKNIEYTTVDITEPGKENEKEFMQQNSKTNDSKHPLPPQLFNEELYCGDYEAFDLANEIDELDKFLKMSPSVSKAEIILDQSAKEVDNGEVNVNGISSSRGASAENEIDRIEETSSIVQDETLESKTETDEDPET
;
A
#
# COMPACT_ATOMS: atom_id res chain seq x y z
N MET A 1 -15.03 7.85 -15.39
CA MET A 1 -13.90 7.35 -14.60
C MET A 1 -13.36 8.51 -13.78
N VAL A 2 -13.29 8.36 -12.46
CA VAL A 2 -12.75 9.39 -11.54
C VAL A 2 -12.00 8.68 -10.42
N ILE A 3 -10.71 8.96 -10.26
CA ILE A 3 -9.93 8.45 -9.13
C ILE A 3 -10.31 9.24 -7.88
N LYS A 4 -10.67 8.55 -6.81
CA LYS A 4 -10.93 9.12 -5.49
C LYS A 4 -9.82 8.69 -4.54
N VAL A 5 -9.13 9.66 -3.94
CA VAL A 5 -8.11 9.44 -2.92
C VAL A 5 -8.69 9.85 -1.57
N TYR A 6 -8.97 8.89 -0.71
CA TYR A 6 -9.48 9.13 0.63
C TYR A 6 -8.30 9.49 1.54
N ILE A 7 -8.37 10.68 2.15
CA ILE A 7 -7.31 11.32 2.93
C ILE A 7 -7.82 11.70 4.33
N SER A 8 -6.92 12.16 5.20
CA SER A 8 -7.26 12.65 6.54
C SER A 8 -6.30 13.75 6.98
N GLY A 9 -6.72 15.00 6.79
CA GLY A 9 -5.95 16.20 7.14
C GLY A 9 -5.69 16.34 8.64
N ILE A 10 -6.62 15.87 9.49
CA ILE A 10 -6.49 15.92 10.96
C ILE A 10 -5.73 14.69 11.52
N SER A 11 -5.22 13.78 10.68
CA SER A 11 -4.50 12.59 11.15
C SER A 11 -3.31 12.93 12.07
N GLY A 12 -3.26 12.30 13.24
CA GLY A 12 -2.14 12.41 14.19
C GLY A 12 -0.91 11.58 13.81
N ASN A 13 -1.05 10.59 12.90
CA ASN A 13 0.08 9.77 12.46
C ASN A 13 0.86 10.47 11.34
N LYS A 14 2.15 10.75 11.60
CA LYS A 14 3.09 11.36 10.66
C LYS A 14 3.35 10.52 9.41
N GLU A 15 3.31 9.20 9.53
CA GLU A 15 3.52 8.24 8.44
C GLU A 15 2.34 8.26 7.46
N VAL A 16 1.12 8.09 7.98
CA VAL A 16 -0.15 8.27 7.26
C VAL A 16 -0.20 9.60 6.49
N LYS A 17 0.32 10.69 7.07
CA LYS A 17 0.45 11.99 6.37
C LYS A 17 1.50 12.00 5.25
N LYS A 18 2.66 11.40 5.44
CA LYS A 18 3.66 11.21 4.36
C LYS A 18 3.10 10.38 3.21
N HIS A 19 2.41 9.29 3.52
CA HIS A 19 1.83 8.37 2.53
C HIS A 19 0.75 9.07 1.71
N GLN A 20 -0.18 9.81 2.34
CA GLN A 20 -1.14 10.67 1.63
C GLN A 20 -0.44 11.69 0.70
N GLN A 21 0.57 12.40 1.21
CA GLN A 21 1.31 13.41 0.44
C GLN A 21 2.04 12.80 -0.76
N ARG A 22 2.67 11.63 -0.59
CA ARG A 22 3.38 10.92 -1.67
C ARG A 22 2.42 10.41 -2.75
N VAL A 23 1.24 9.89 -2.37
CA VAL A 23 0.21 9.49 -3.34
C VAL A 23 -0.22 10.68 -4.21
N MET A 24 -0.51 11.84 -3.60
CA MET A 24 -0.86 13.06 -4.34
C MET A 24 0.28 13.49 -5.29
N MET A 25 1.52 13.57 -4.80
CA MET A 25 2.69 13.92 -5.62
C MET A 25 2.91 12.98 -6.82
N ILE A 26 2.65 11.67 -6.66
CA ILE A 26 2.81 10.69 -7.74
C ILE A 26 1.68 10.84 -8.78
N LEU A 27 0.44 11.03 -8.35
CA LEU A 27 -0.70 11.25 -9.25
C LEU A 27 -0.54 12.56 -10.04
N ASP A 28 -0.10 13.64 -9.38
CA ASP A 28 0.25 14.91 -10.02
C ASP A 28 1.36 14.70 -11.07
N SER A 29 2.43 13.96 -10.72
CA SER A 29 3.59 13.72 -11.59
C SER A 29 3.27 12.83 -12.80
N LYS A 30 2.32 11.89 -12.65
CA LYS A 30 1.78 11.06 -13.73
C LYS A 30 0.65 11.78 -14.51
N ASN A 31 0.30 13.01 -14.12
CA ASN A 31 -0.76 13.85 -14.70
C ASN A 31 -2.14 13.15 -14.74
N ILE A 32 -2.47 12.41 -13.67
CA ILE A 32 -3.75 11.69 -13.51
C ILE A 32 -4.75 12.60 -12.79
N GLU A 33 -5.99 12.69 -13.28
CA GLU A 33 -7.04 13.48 -12.60
C GLU A 33 -7.65 12.69 -11.43
N TYR A 34 -7.62 13.28 -10.23
CA TYR A 34 -8.18 12.69 -9.01
C TYR A 34 -8.94 13.70 -8.15
N THR A 35 -9.87 13.19 -7.37
CA THR A 35 -10.62 13.92 -6.33
C THR A 35 -10.10 13.50 -4.96
N THR A 36 -9.66 14.45 -4.14
CA THR A 36 -9.38 14.22 -2.72
C THR A 36 -10.67 14.19 -1.91
N VAL A 37 -10.77 13.25 -0.97
CA VAL A 37 -11.92 13.10 -0.06
C VAL A 37 -11.41 13.01 1.37
N ASP A 38 -11.51 14.10 2.13
CA ASP A 38 -11.06 14.10 3.53
C ASP A 38 -12.14 13.52 4.45
N ILE A 39 -11.85 12.34 5.02
CA ILE A 39 -12.77 11.63 5.92
C ILE A 39 -12.83 12.22 7.34
N THR A 40 -12.07 13.29 7.59
CA THR A 40 -12.05 14.06 8.84
C THR A 40 -12.71 15.45 8.73
N GLU A 41 -13.25 15.82 7.56
CA GLU A 41 -14.09 17.02 7.43
C GLU A 41 -15.51 16.82 8.01
N PRO A 42 -16.10 17.86 8.64
CA PRO A 42 -17.44 17.77 9.19
C PRO A 42 -18.49 17.56 8.09
N GLY A 43 -19.20 16.43 8.16
CA GLY A 43 -20.19 16.00 7.16
C GLY A 43 -19.71 14.88 6.23
N LYS A 44 -18.42 14.50 6.24
CA LYS A 44 -17.84 13.41 5.44
C LYS A 44 -17.88 12.03 6.11
N GLU A 45 -18.83 11.82 7.00
CA GLU A 45 -18.97 10.57 7.76
C GLU A 45 -19.45 9.39 6.88
N ASN A 46 -20.27 9.64 5.86
CA ASN A 46 -20.67 8.62 4.89
C ASN A 46 -19.45 8.13 4.09
N GLU A 47 -18.57 9.05 3.66
CA GLU A 47 -17.35 8.73 2.95
C GLU A 47 -16.32 7.99 3.83
N LYS A 48 -16.23 8.36 5.12
CA LYS A 48 -15.46 7.65 6.16
C LYS A 48 -15.94 6.19 6.34
N GLU A 49 -17.26 5.98 6.42
CA GLU A 49 -17.85 4.64 6.52
C GLU A 49 -17.67 3.85 5.23
N PHE A 50 -17.93 4.45 4.07
CA PHE A 50 -17.72 3.81 2.76
C PHE A 50 -16.28 3.32 2.60
N MET A 51 -15.29 4.15 2.95
CA MET A 51 -13.88 3.76 2.91
C MET A 51 -13.62 2.57 3.83
N GLN A 52 -14.13 2.59 5.07
CA GLN A 52 -13.93 1.48 6.02
C GLN A 52 -14.64 0.18 5.63
N GLN A 53 -15.76 0.26 4.94
CA GLN A 53 -16.53 -0.92 4.50
C GLN A 53 -15.99 -1.55 3.21
N ASN A 54 -15.41 -0.74 2.30
CA ASN A 54 -15.03 -1.19 0.95
C ASN A 54 -13.50 -1.37 0.77
N SER A 55 -12.67 -0.75 1.61
CA SER A 55 -11.23 -1.04 1.65
C SER A 55 -10.97 -2.42 2.26
N LYS A 56 -10.19 -3.25 1.57
CA LYS A 56 -9.65 -4.48 2.18
C LYS A 56 -8.49 -4.10 3.11
N THR A 57 -8.47 -4.69 4.29
CA THR A 57 -7.37 -4.52 5.26
C THR A 57 -6.72 -5.87 5.49
N ASN A 58 -5.38 -5.92 5.40
CA ASN A 58 -4.64 -7.18 5.47
C ASN A 58 -4.41 -7.62 6.92
N ASP A 59 -3.92 -6.69 7.76
CA ASP A 59 -3.50 -6.99 9.15
C ASP A 59 -4.10 -6.04 10.22
N SER A 60 -4.58 -4.87 9.81
CA SER A 60 -5.16 -3.87 10.73
C SER A 60 -6.67 -4.07 10.96
N LYS A 61 -7.14 -3.67 12.15
CA LYS A 61 -8.56 -3.80 12.55
C LYS A 61 -9.49 -2.80 11.84
N HIS A 62 -8.94 -1.71 11.31
CA HIS A 62 -9.58 -0.73 10.45
C HIS A 62 -8.57 -0.27 9.39
N PRO A 63 -8.98 -0.02 8.13
CA PRO A 63 -8.10 0.53 7.10
C PRO A 63 -7.72 1.98 7.41
N LEU A 64 -6.48 2.37 7.10
CA LEU A 64 -5.95 3.72 7.32
C LEU A 64 -5.74 4.44 5.96
N PRO A 65 -6.02 5.76 5.87
CA PRO A 65 -5.65 6.57 4.71
C PRO A 65 -4.12 6.58 4.44
N PRO A 66 -3.67 6.73 3.17
CA PRO A 66 -4.49 6.89 1.98
C PRO A 66 -5.14 5.58 1.52
N GLN A 67 -6.34 5.69 0.96
CA GLN A 67 -7.07 4.58 0.35
C GLN A 67 -7.58 5.04 -1.03
N LEU A 68 -7.30 4.24 -2.07
CA LEU A 68 -7.57 4.63 -3.45
C LEU A 68 -8.74 3.83 -4.05
N PHE A 69 -9.64 4.54 -4.71
CA PHE A 69 -10.82 4.00 -5.38
C PHE A 69 -10.94 4.59 -6.79
N ASN A 70 -11.40 3.78 -7.74
CA ASN A 70 -11.92 4.26 -9.02
C ASN A 70 -13.45 4.29 -8.94
N GLU A 71 -14.03 5.48 -8.85
CA GLU A 71 -15.47 5.74 -8.66
C GLU A 71 -16.05 5.08 -7.40
N GLU A 72 -16.35 3.78 -7.43
CA GLU A 72 -16.79 2.98 -6.28
C GLU A 72 -15.93 1.70 -6.08
N LEU A 73 -15.07 1.38 -7.04
CA LEU A 73 -14.23 0.18 -7.04
C LEU A 73 -12.94 0.44 -6.26
N TYR A 74 -12.75 -0.25 -5.13
CA TYR A 74 -11.49 -0.23 -4.37
C TYR A 74 -10.32 -0.66 -5.25
N CYS A 75 -9.28 0.17 -5.35
CA CYS A 75 -8.03 -0.13 -6.06
C CYS A 75 -7.01 -0.75 -5.11
N GLY A 76 -6.73 -0.08 -3.99
CA GLY A 76 -5.80 -0.54 -2.97
C GLY A 76 -5.45 0.55 -1.94
N ASP A 77 -4.52 0.18 -1.07
CA ASP A 77 -3.92 1.01 -0.04
C ASP A 77 -2.64 1.71 -0.55
N TYR A 78 -1.86 2.30 0.37
CA TYR A 78 -0.57 2.90 0.05
C TYR A 78 0.44 1.92 -0.52
N GLU A 79 0.61 0.74 0.10
CA GLU A 79 1.70 -0.19 -0.25
C GLU A 79 1.49 -0.78 -1.64
N ALA A 80 0.24 -1.14 -1.96
CA ALA A 80 -0.12 -1.62 -3.29
C ALA A 80 0.00 -0.52 -4.38
N PHE A 81 -0.24 0.75 -4.02
CA PHE A 81 -0.03 1.89 -4.92
C PHE A 81 1.45 2.18 -5.17
N ASP A 82 2.27 2.20 -4.11
CA ASP A 82 3.70 2.50 -4.21
C ASP A 82 4.43 1.41 -5.02
N LEU A 83 4.10 0.14 -4.76
CA LEU A 83 4.56 -0.99 -5.57
C LEU A 83 4.11 -0.89 -7.03
N ALA A 84 2.84 -0.54 -7.30
CA ALA A 84 2.34 -0.35 -8.67
C ALA A 84 3.04 0.80 -9.41
N ASN A 85 3.48 1.83 -8.69
CA ASN A 85 4.31 2.90 -9.23
C ASN A 85 5.76 2.45 -9.48
N GLU A 86 6.36 1.61 -8.62
CA GLU A 86 7.71 1.07 -8.82
C GLU A 86 7.82 0.12 -10.03
N ILE A 87 6.74 -0.57 -10.40
CA ILE A 87 6.69 -1.47 -11.57
C ILE A 87 6.02 -0.81 -12.81
N ASP A 88 5.73 0.49 -12.75
CA ASP A 88 5.01 1.27 -13.78
C ASP A 88 3.61 0.74 -14.20
N GLU A 89 3.00 -0.18 -13.45
CA GLU A 89 1.63 -0.68 -13.67
C GLU A 89 0.53 0.19 -13.01
N LEU A 90 0.79 1.49 -12.81
CA LEU A 90 -0.10 2.37 -12.04
C LEU A 90 -1.51 2.49 -12.64
N ASP A 91 -1.63 2.54 -13.97
CA ASP A 91 -2.92 2.55 -14.68
C ASP A 91 -3.76 1.30 -14.36
N LYS A 92 -3.11 0.13 -14.35
CA LYS A 92 -3.72 -1.18 -14.06
C LYS A 92 -4.15 -1.28 -12.59
N PHE A 93 -3.36 -0.74 -11.66
CA PHE A 93 -3.73 -0.64 -10.24
C PHE A 93 -4.94 0.28 -10.03
N LEU A 94 -4.93 1.47 -10.65
CA LEU A 94 -6.03 2.43 -10.63
C LEU A 94 -7.25 1.95 -11.43
N LYS A 95 -7.16 0.77 -12.07
CA LYS A 95 -8.22 0.18 -12.92
C LYS A 95 -8.63 1.11 -14.05
N MET A 96 -7.69 1.93 -14.53
CA MET A 96 -7.82 2.67 -15.78
C MET A 96 -8.08 1.64 -16.88
N SER A 97 -9.10 1.90 -17.71
CA SER A 97 -9.12 1.25 -19.02
C SER A 97 -7.84 1.71 -19.76
N PRO A 98 -7.11 0.82 -20.43
CA PRO A 98 -5.93 1.22 -21.19
C PRO A 98 -6.37 2.07 -22.39
N SER A 99 -6.49 3.38 -22.17
CA SER A 99 -6.85 4.40 -23.15
C SER A 99 -5.66 4.65 -24.07
N VAL A 100 -5.35 3.62 -24.88
CA VAL A 100 -4.21 3.44 -25.79
C VAL A 100 -3.37 4.71 -25.95
N SER A 101 -2.34 4.84 -25.10
CA SER A 101 -1.30 5.85 -25.23
C SER A 101 -0.74 5.76 -26.64
N LYS A 102 -0.96 6.81 -27.45
CA LYS A 102 -0.82 6.75 -28.92
C LYS A 102 0.63 6.89 -29.42
N ALA A 103 1.52 6.28 -28.65
CA ALA A 103 2.92 5.93 -28.88
C ALA A 103 3.15 4.83 -27.83
N GLU A 104 3.21 3.55 -28.20
CA GLU A 104 4.02 2.99 -29.28
C GLU A 104 3.26 1.94 -30.10
N ILE A 105 3.29 2.06 -31.44
CA ILE A 105 2.78 1.05 -32.39
C ILE A 105 3.84 0.85 -33.46
N ILE A 106 4.11 -0.41 -33.81
CA ILE A 106 5.21 -0.97 -34.67
C ILE A 106 6.34 -1.58 -33.80
N LEU A 107 6.91 -2.68 -34.30
CA LEU A 107 7.71 -3.70 -33.60
C LEU A 107 6.85 -4.65 -32.74
N ASP A 108 6.70 -5.94 -33.09
CA ASP A 108 7.12 -6.63 -34.31
C ASP A 108 6.15 -7.76 -34.72
N GLN A 109 6.08 -8.08 -36.00
CA GLN A 109 5.28 -9.18 -36.54
C GLN A 109 6.15 -10.43 -36.76
N SER A 110 6.10 -11.38 -35.83
CA SER A 110 6.63 -12.73 -36.05
C SER A 110 5.64 -13.78 -35.56
N ALA A 111 5.09 -14.55 -36.50
CA ALA A 111 3.99 -15.48 -36.24
C ALA A 111 4.46 -16.84 -35.68
N LYS A 112 3.63 -17.48 -34.85
CA LYS A 112 3.55 -18.95 -34.71
C LYS A 112 2.31 -19.43 -33.93
N GLU A 113 1.26 -19.69 -34.70
CA GLU A 113 0.37 -20.84 -34.50
C GLU A 113 0.60 -21.78 -35.71
N VAL A 114 0.42 -23.10 -35.68
CA VAL A 114 -0.04 -24.01 -34.59
C VAL A 114 1.11 -25.02 -34.27
N ASP A 115 1.03 -26.33 -34.00
CA ASP A 115 -0.01 -27.38 -34.03
C ASP A 115 0.31 -28.52 -32.99
N ASN A 116 -0.30 -29.69 -33.16
CA ASN A 116 -0.30 -30.88 -32.31
C ASN A 116 0.93 -31.81 -32.48
N GLY A 117 1.09 -32.82 -31.59
CA GLY A 117 1.80 -34.06 -31.96
C GLY A 117 2.40 -34.94 -30.85
N GLU A 118 1.55 -35.61 -30.08
CA GLU A 118 1.80 -36.73 -29.13
C GLU A 118 3.05 -37.64 -29.37
N VAL A 119 3.73 -38.07 -28.29
CA VAL A 119 4.08 -39.50 -27.99
C VAL A 119 4.63 -39.69 -26.57
N ASN A 120 4.25 -40.82 -25.95
CA ASN A 120 4.59 -41.28 -24.60
C ASN A 120 5.61 -42.43 -24.64
N VAL A 121 6.61 -42.48 -23.73
CA VAL A 121 7.10 -43.75 -23.12
C VAL A 121 7.58 -43.53 -21.66
N ASN A 122 7.15 -44.43 -20.77
CA ASN A 122 7.51 -44.57 -19.36
C ASN A 122 9.02 -44.64 -19.02
N GLY A 123 9.38 -44.19 -17.81
CA GLY A 123 10.62 -44.56 -17.11
C GLY A 123 10.37 -44.76 -15.61
N ILE A 124 10.50 -45.99 -15.10
CA ILE A 124 10.14 -46.38 -13.72
C ILE A 124 11.38 -46.52 -12.83
N SER A 125 11.38 -45.90 -11.65
CA SER A 125 12.01 -46.48 -10.44
C SER A 125 11.48 -45.84 -9.16
N SER A 126 11.45 -46.59 -8.04
CA SER A 126 10.89 -46.16 -6.76
C SER A 126 11.86 -46.32 -5.58
N SER A 127 12.01 -45.27 -4.77
CA SER A 127 12.48 -45.34 -3.38
C SER A 127 12.10 -44.04 -2.65
N ARG A 128 11.18 -44.06 -1.67
CA ARG A 128 11.34 -44.51 -0.27
C ARG A 128 12.19 -43.56 0.58
N GLY A 129 11.53 -42.86 1.49
CA GLY A 129 12.08 -42.04 2.59
C GLY A 129 10.90 -41.44 3.37
N ALA A 130 10.96 -41.41 4.71
CA ALA A 130 9.87 -40.98 5.58
C ALA A 130 10.41 -40.38 6.89
N SER A 131 9.50 -39.83 7.71
CA SER A 131 9.75 -39.09 8.96
C SER A 131 10.33 -37.67 8.72
N ALA A 132 10.01 -36.61 9.49
CA ALA A 132 9.74 -36.46 10.93
C ALA A 132 11.04 -36.64 11.77
N GLU A 133 11.38 -35.81 12.76
CA GLU A 133 10.78 -34.57 13.28
C GLU A 133 11.77 -33.83 14.23
N ASN A 134 11.38 -32.62 14.68
CA ASN A 134 11.76 -31.96 15.94
C ASN A 134 13.04 -31.07 16.07
N GLU A 135 12.92 -30.11 17.02
CA GLU A 135 13.93 -29.28 17.74
C GLU A 135 14.92 -28.39 16.93
N ILE A 136 15.07 -27.07 17.14
CA ILE A 136 15.08 -26.14 18.32
C ILE A 136 16.47 -26.03 19.00
N ASP A 137 17.19 -24.95 18.66
CA ASP A 137 18.05 -24.15 19.54
C ASP A 137 17.89 -22.68 19.09
N ARG A 138 17.72 -21.62 19.91
CA ARG A 138 18.32 -21.20 21.19
C ARG A 138 19.81 -20.79 21.12
N ILE A 139 20.02 -19.53 20.74
CA ILE A 139 21.11 -18.72 21.29
C ILE A 139 20.49 -17.42 21.82
N GLU A 140 20.52 -17.25 23.14
CA GLU A 140 20.60 -15.91 23.74
C GLU A 140 22.08 -15.51 23.75
N GLU A 141 22.40 -14.30 23.33
CA GLU A 141 23.52 -13.58 23.93
C GLU A 141 23.07 -12.16 24.27
N THR A 142 23.64 -11.61 25.33
CA THR A 142 23.02 -10.51 26.08
C THR A 142 24.02 -9.40 26.38
N SER A 143 23.53 -8.34 27.03
CA SER A 143 24.29 -7.23 27.61
C SER A 143 24.85 -6.19 26.62
N SER A 144 25.18 -4.97 27.04
CA SER A 144 24.58 -4.09 28.07
C SER A 144 25.25 -2.73 27.97
N ILE A 145 24.51 -1.67 27.64
CA ILE A 145 24.92 -0.30 27.97
C ILE A 145 23.70 0.43 28.53
N VAL A 146 23.85 0.89 29.76
CA VAL A 146 22.94 1.77 30.52
C VAL A 146 23.80 2.86 31.18
N GLN A 147 23.16 3.90 31.71
CA GLN A 147 23.73 5.18 32.16
C GLN A 147 24.09 6.15 31.02
N ASP A 148 23.88 7.45 31.17
CA ASP A 148 22.93 8.16 32.07
C ASP A 148 22.68 9.57 31.49
N GLU A 149 21.58 10.21 31.87
CA GLU A 149 21.58 11.54 32.52
C GLU A 149 20.14 12.03 32.73
N THR A 150 19.83 12.40 33.97
CA THR A 150 18.54 12.97 34.36
C THR A 150 18.62 14.49 34.35
N LEU A 151 17.71 15.17 33.65
CA LEU A 151 17.56 16.63 33.73
C LEU A 151 16.08 17.04 33.77
N GLU A 152 15.59 17.30 34.98
CA GLU A 152 14.40 18.12 35.18
C GLU A 152 14.71 19.56 34.74
N SER A 153 13.93 20.10 33.80
CA SER A 153 13.80 21.55 33.64
C SER A 153 12.37 21.96 34.01
N LYS A 154 12.21 22.35 35.28
CA LYS A 154 11.08 23.20 35.69
C LYS A 154 11.28 24.57 35.01
N THR A 155 10.19 25.15 34.52
CA THR A 155 10.12 26.57 34.17
C THR A 155 8.85 27.11 34.81
N GLU A 156 8.97 28.11 35.67
CA GLU A 156 7.83 28.72 36.33
C GLU A 156 6.81 29.32 35.35
N THR A 157 5.53 29.22 35.70
CA THR A 157 4.48 30.10 35.18
C THR A 157 4.34 31.24 36.19
N ASP A 158 4.94 32.40 35.90
CA ASP A 158 4.72 33.61 36.69
C ASP A 158 3.24 34.03 36.67
N GLU A 159 2.74 34.53 37.80
CA GLU A 159 1.45 35.20 37.89
C GLU A 159 1.61 36.69 37.61
N ASP A 160 0.92 37.20 36.58
CA ASP A 160 0.66 38.64 36.42
C ASP A 160 -0.85 38.91 36.60
N PRO A 161 -1.29 39.40 37.78
CA PRO A 161 -2.68 39.78 38.00
C PRO A 161 -2.97 41.20 37.46
N GLU A 162 -3.76 41.30 36.40
CA GLU A 162 -4.23 42.58 35.84
C GLU A 162 -5.15 43.32 36.84
N THR A 163 -4.83 44.57 37.20
CA THR A 163 -5.65 45.48 38.04
C THR A 163 -5.30 46.94 37.78
#